data_AF-A0A934HCG6-F1
#
_entry.id   AF-A0A934HCG6-F1
#
_cell.length_a   1.000
_cell.length_b   1.000
_cell.length_c   1.000
_cell.angle_alpha   90.00
_cell.angle_beta   90.00
_cell.angle_gamma   90.00
#
_symmetry.space_group_name_H-M   'P 1'
#
loop_
_entity.id
_entity.type
_entity.pdbx_description
1 polymer ?
#
loop_
_entity_poly.entity_id
_entity_poly.type
_entity_poly.pdbx_seq_one_letter_code
_entity_poly.pdbx_strand_id
1 'polypeptide(L)'
;MLPDNTPKLDPQKIPDPEIEPISPQEAETILQEALDPYLAEGWHILDRSAYTARLTREMRNLDLRVDLLGRVEKQETGLTPLQDSGRLTAWVLLLAALLVTLALTSALGIL
;
A
#
# COMPACT_ATOMS: atom_id res chain seq x y z
N MET A 1 -50.06 15.95 21.24
CA MET A 1 -49.63 16.95 20.25
C MET A 1 -48.17 16.66 19.94
N LEU A 2 -47.84 16.25 18.71
CA LEU A 2 -46.46 15.99 18.29
C LEU A 2 -45.78 17.34 17.97
N PRO A 3 -44.52 17.56 18.40
CA PRO A 3 -43.76 18.74 17.99
C PRO A 3 -43.44 18.66 16.49
N ASP A 4 -43.70 19.77 15.79
CA ASP A 4 -43.45 19.93 14.37
C ASP A 4 -41.94 20.01 14.14
N ASN A 5 -41.37 18.95 13.56
CA ASN A 5 -39.94 18.81 13.27
C ASN A 5 -39.61 19.17 11.81
N THR A 6 -40.35 20.10 11.21
CA THR A 6 -40.03 20.57 9.86
C THR A 6 -38.71 21.36 9.89
N PRO A 7 -37.67 20.90 9.17
CA PRO A 7 -36.41 21.63 9.13
C PRO A 7 -36.64 23.00 8.49
N LYS A 8 -36.35 24.07 9.24
CA LYS A 8 -36.32 25.42 8.69
C LYS A 8 -35.27 25.45 7.58
N LEU A 9 -35.74 25.56 6.34
CA LEU A 9 -34.91 25.82 5.17
C LEU A 9 -34.27 27.19 5.37
N ASP A 10 -32.96 27.22 5.65
CA ASP A 10 -32.20 28.46 5.71
C ASP A 10 -32.08 29.01 4.29
N PRO A 11 -32.66 30.19 3.99
CA PRO A 11 -32.64 30.77 2.65
C PRO A 11 -31.24 31.20 2.19
N GLN A 12 -30.21 31.12 3.06
CA GLN A 12 -28.82 31.43 2.72
C GLN A 12 -27.90 30.20 2.58
N LYS A 13 -28.43 28.98 2.52
CA LYS A 13 -27.58 27.82 2.18
C LYS A 13 -27.14 27.91 0.72
N ILE A 14 -25.96 28.49 0.49
CA ILE A 14 -25.24 28.41 -0.78
C ILE A 14 -25.07 26.91 -1.08
N PRO A 15 -25.51 26.39 -2.24
CA PRO A 15 -25.24 25.02 -2.63
C PRO A 15 -23.74 24.78 -2.56
N ASP A 16 -23.29 23.70 -1.91
CA ASP A 16 -21.89 23.31 -1.95
C ASP A 16 -21.47 23.24 -3.42
N PRO A 17 -20.29 23.79 -3.80
CA PRO A 17 -19.84 23.76 -5.18
C PRO A 17 -19.83 22.32 -5.66
N GLU A 18 -20.54 22.04 -6.74
CA GLU A 18 -20.60 20.73 -7.36
C GLU A 18 -19.19 20.41 -7.90
N ILE A 19 -18.47 19.55 -7.18
CA ILE A 19 -17.14 19.09 -7.59
C ILE A 19 -17.36 18.07 -8.71
N GLU A 20 -16.89 18.38 -9.92
CA GLU A 20 -16.82 17.40 -11.00
C GLU A 20 -15.56 16.55 -10.80
N PRO A 21 -15.68 15.27 -10.39
CA PRO A 21 -14.53 14.42 -10.16
C PRO A 21 -13.91 14.00 -11.50
N ILE A 22 -12.59 13.84 -11.51
CA ILE A 22 -11.90 13.28 -12.67
C ILE A 22 -12.43 11.87 -12.99
N SER A 23 -12.42 11.53 -14.27
CA SER A 23 -12.74 10.18 -14.69
C SER A 23 -11.62 9.19 -14.31
N PRO A 24 -11.92 7.88 -14.17
CA PRO A 24 -10.89 6.87 -13.92
C PRO A 24 -9.78 6.84 -14.99
N GLN A 25 -10.10 7.18 -16.24
CA GLN A 25 -9.17 7.18 -17.36
C GLN A 25 -8.19 8.37 -17.29
N GLU A 26 -8.70 9.54 -16.91
CA GLU A 26 -7.86 10.71 -16.64
C GLU A 26 -6.96 10.46 -15.43
N ALA A 27 -7.51 9.88 -14.35
CA ALA A 27 -6.74 9.48 -13.18
C ALA A 27 -5.61 8.51 -13.52
N GLU A 28 -5.89 7.51 -14.38
CA GLU A 28 -4.89 6.54 -14.80
C GLU A 28 -3.76 7.16 -15.61
N THR A 29 -4.08 8.16 -16.45
CA THR A 29 -3.09 8.91 -17.22
C THR A 29 -2.19 9.73 -16.29
N ILE A 30 -2.78 10.48 -15.36
CA ILE A 30 -2.04 11.27 -14.36
C ILE A 30 -1.16 10.36 -13.50
N LEU A 31 -1.69 9.21 -13.07
CA LEU A 31 -0.95 8.24 -12.28
C LEU A 31 0.22 7.64 -13.08
N GLN A 32 0.01 7.33 -14.37
CA GLN A 32 1.06 6.80 -15.23
C GLN A 32 2.22 7.80 -15.39
N GLU A 33 1.91 9.07 -15.65
CA GLU A 33 2.93 10.12 -15.72
C GLU A 33 3.70 10.27 -14.40
N ALA A 34 3.01 10.10 -13.26
CA ALA A 34 3.64 10.12 -11.95
C ALA A 34 4.51 8.89 -11.66
N LEU A 35 4.22 7.75 -12.28
CA LEU A 35 4.93 6.47 -12.11
C LEU A 35 6.23 6.41 -12.90
N ASP A 36 6.24 6.95 -14.12
CA ASP A 36 7.35 6.87 -15.08
C ASP A 36 8.75 7.16 -14.48
N PRO A 37 8.98 8.22 -13.67
CA PRO A 37 10.29 8.45 -13.08
C PRO A 37 10.73 7.33 -12.13
N TYR A 38 9.80 6.76 -11.36
CA TYR A 38 10.12 5.68 -10.42
C TYR A 38 10.38 4.35 -11.15
N LEU A 39 9.65 4.08 -12.23
CA LEU A 39 9.91 2.90 -13.06
C LEU A 39 11.29 2.98 -13.72
N ALA A 40 11.70 4.16 -14.18
CA ALA A 40 13.05 4.39 -14.71
C ALA A 40 14.15 4.20 -13.64
N GLU A 41 13.85 4.50 -12.38
CA GLU A 41 14.73 4.26 -11.23
C GLU A 41 14.74 2.81 -10.71
N GLY A 42 14.03 1.90 -11.39
CA GLY A 42 13.99 0.48 -11.03
C GLY A 42 13.04 0.12 -9.89
N TRP A 43 12.03 0.95 -9.60
CA TRP A 43 10.94 0.57 -8.72
C TRP A 43 10.03 -0.47 -9.40
N HIS A 44 9.53 -1.43 -8.61
CA HIS A 44 8.61 -2.45 -9.10
C HIS A 44 7.19 -2.20 -8.61
N ILE A 45 6.21 -2.35 -9.51
CA ILE A 45 4.79 -2.24 -9.16
C ILE A 45 4.35 -3.51 -8.43
N LEU A 46 3.81 -3.34 -7.22
CA LEU A 46 3.21 -4.43 -6.44
C LEU A 46 1.69 -4.52 -6.67
N ASP A 47 1.03 -3.37 -6.71
CA ASP A 47 -0.41 -3.26 -6.89
C ASP A 47 -0.76 -1.98 -7.64
N ARG A 48 -1.81 -2.02 -8.46
CA ARG A 48 -2.25 -0.88 -9.29
C ARG A 48 -3.76 -0.87 -9.45
N SER A 49 -4.33 0.32 -9.32
CA SER A 49 -5.69 0.66 -9.70
C SER A 49 -5.69 1.91 -10.59
N ALA A 50 -6.87 2.40 -10.98
CA ALA A 50 -7.00 3.66 -11.72
C ALA A 50 -6.52 4.89 -10.93
N TYR A 51 -6.60 4.85 -9.59
CA TYR A 51 -6.30 5.99 -8.72
C TYR A 51 -5.09 5.77 -7.82
N THR A 52 -4.57 4.54 -7.73
CA THR A 52 -3.51 4.20 -6.79
C THR A 52 -2.50 3.27 -7.43
N ALA A 53 -1.24 3.42 -7.04
CA ALA A 53 -0.20 2.46 -7.35
C ALA A 53 0.73 2.31 -6.16
N ARG A 54 1.02 1.05 -5.81
CA ARG A 54 2.01 0.71 -4.79
C ARG A 54 3.25 0.18 -5.49
N LEU A 55 4.38 0.79 -5.16
CA LEU A 55 5.69 0.39 -5.65
C LEU A 55 6.58 -0.08 -4.51
N THR A 56 7.56 -0.91 -4.85
CA THR A 56 8.60 -1.34 -3.93
C THR A 56 9.97 -1.26 -4.57
N ARG A 57 10.97 -0.88 -3.77
CA ARG A 57 12.38 -0.93 -4.13
C ARG A 57 13.20 -1.25 -2.88
N GLU A 58 13.87 -2.40 -2.91
CA GLU A 58 14.70 -2.90 -1.81
C GLU A 58 13.93 -2.97 -0.48
N MET A 59 14.18 -2.00 0.41
CA MET A 59 13.57 -1.90 1.74
C MET A 59 12.60 -0.73 1.88
N ARG A 60 12.10 -0.21 0.75
CA ARG A 60 11.18 0.93 0.71
C ARG A 60 9.96 0.58 -0.11
N ASN A 61 8.80 1.00 0.40
CA ASN A 61 7.55 1.01 -0.33
C ASN A 61 7.15 2.46 -0.60
N LEU A 62 6.60 2.70 -1.77
CA LEU A 62 6.09 3.99 -2.20
C LEU A 62 4.63 3.80 -2.60
N ASP A 63 3.74 4.52 -1.93
CA ASP A 63 2.33 4.58 -2.28
C ASP A 63 2.06 5.89 -3.02
N LEU A 64 1.59 5.77 -4.26
CA LEU A 64 1.12 6.89 -5.08
C LEU A 64 -0.39 6.83 -5.16
N ARG A 65 -1.05 7.97 -4.95
CA ARG A 65 -2.49 8.11 -5.03
C ARG A 65 -2.86 9.38 -5.78
N VAL A 66 -3.85 9.29 -6.66
CA VAL A 66 -4.49 10.43 -7.30
C VAL A 66 -5.81 10.72 -6.60
N ASP A 67 -6.02 11.95 -6.17
CA ASP A 67 -7.29 12.41 -5.61
C ASP A 67 -8.34 12.66 -6.72
N LEU A 68 -9.59 12.93 -6.32
CA LEU A 68 -10.68 13.19 -7.27
C LEU A 68 -10.50 14.50 -8.07
N LEU A 69 -9.50 15.31 -7.73
CA LEU A 69 -9.16 16.58 -8.36
C LEU A 69 -7.87 16.47 -9.21
N GLY A 70 -7.30 15.27 -9.36
CA GLY A 70 -6.10 15.03 -10.15
C GLY A 70 -4.78 15.35 -9.44
N ARG A 71 -4.78 15.58 -8.12
CA ARG A 71 -3.54 15.78 -7.36
C ARG A 71 -2.94 14.43 -6.97
N VAL A 72 -1.62 14.33 -7.16
CA VAL A 72 -0.86 13.13 -6.80
C VAL A 72 -0.30 13.29 -5.39
N GLU A 73 -0.75 12.43 -4.48
CA GLU A 73 -0.18 12.24 -3.16
C GLU A 73 0.86 11.12 -3.20
N LYS A 74 1.97 11.33 -2.49
CA LYS A 74 3.09 10.40 -2.41
C LYS A 74 3.37 10.08 -0.95
N GLN A 75 3.39 8.80 -0.61
CA GLN A 75 3.70 8.34 0.73
C GLN A 75 4.79 7.27 0.67
N GLU A 76 6.00 7.64 1.05
CA GLU A 76 7.10 6.68 1.22
C GLU A 76 7.06 6.09 2.62
N THR A 77 7.07 4.76 2.69
CA THR A 77 7.09 4.01 3.94
C THR A 77 8.24 3.01 3.88
N GLY A 78 9.11 3.00 4.89
CA GLY A 78 10.10 1.92 5.04
C GLY A 78 9.41 0.57 5.29
N LEU A 79 10.06 -0.54 4.95
CA LEU A 79 9.54 -1.86 5.38
C LEU A 79 9.37 -1.85 6.90
N THR A 80 8.23 -2.31 7.39
CA THR A 80 8.04 -2.45 8.83
C THR A 80 9.05 -3.47 9.37
N PRO A 81 9.62 -3.28 10.58
CA PRO A 81 10.59 -4.21 11.18
C PRO A 81 10.13 -5.68 11.21
N LEU A 82 8.82 -5.90 11.12
CA LEU A 82 8.19 -7.21 11.07
C LEU A 82 8.55 -8.00 9.78
N GLN A 83 8.73 -7.35 8.64
CA GLN A 83 9.11 -8.03 7.39
C GLN A 83 10.56 -8.55 7.42
N ASP A 84 11.49 -7.80 8.02
CA ASP A 84 12.85 -8.30 8.27
C ASP A 84 12.87 -9.43 9.30
N SER A 85 11.97 -9.34 10.30
CA SER A 85 11.86 -10.37 11.35
C SER A 85 11.40 -11.73 10.79
N GLY A 86 10.56 -11.74 9.75
CA GLY A 86 10.10 -12.97 9.10
C GLY A 86 11.25 -13.77 8.47
N ARG A 87 12.14 -13.08 7.73
CA ARG A 87 13.31 -13.72 7.11
C ARG A 87 14.27 -14.28 8.15
N LEU A 88 14.55 -13.53 9.21
CA LEU A 88 15.42 -13.98 10.29
C LEU A 88 14.82 -15.20 11.03
N THR A 89 13.51 -15.18 11.30
CA THR A 89 12.82 -16.32 11.92
C THR A 89 12.91 -17.58 11.05
N ALA A 90 12.72 -17.45 9.74
CA ALA A 90 12.85 -18.57 8.81
C ALA A 90 14.27 -19.17 8.83
N TRP A 91 15.32 -18.34 8.83
CA TRP A 91 16.70 -18.81 8.95
C TRP A 91 16.99 -19.51 10.28
N VAL A 92 16.47 -18.98 11.39
CA VAL A 92 16.63 -19.61 12.72
C VAL A 92 15.95 -20.96 12.77
N LEU A 93 14.72 -21.08 12.26
CA LEU A 93 14.00 -22.35 12.20
C LEU A 93 14.70 -23.36 11.28
N LEU A 94 15.20 -22.92 10.13
CA LEU A 94 15.98 -23.78 9.24
C LEU A 94 17.24 -24.31 9.92
N LEU A 95 18.00 -23.44 10.60
CA LEU A 95 19.20 -23.85 11.32
C LEU A 95 18.88 -24.81 12.47
N ALA A 96 17.83 -24.54 13.24
CA ALA A 96 17.37 -25.43 14.31
C ALA A 96 16.98 -26.80 13.75
N ALA A 97 16.25 -26.85 12.64
CA ALA A 97 15.87 -28.10 11.99
C ALA A 97 17.11 -28.90 11.53
N LEU A 98 18.07 -28.23 10.89
CA LEU A 98 19.33 -28.86 10.47
C LEU A 98 20.12 -29.44 11.64
N LEU A 99 20.20 -28.70 12.76
CA LEU A 99 20.88 -29.18 13.98
C LEU A 99 20.18 -30.39 14.58
N VAL A 100 18.84 -30.39 14.62
CA VAL A 100 18.05 -31.53 15.11
C VAL A 100 18.26 -32.75 14.21
N THR A 101 18.22 -32.58 12.88
CA THR A 101 18.51 -33.65 11.94
C THR A 101 19.91 -34.19 12.14
N LEU A 102 20.93 -33.33 12.23
CA LEU A 102 22.32 -33.74 12.47
C LEU A 102 22.48 -34.53 13.78
N ALA A 103 21.87 -34.05 14.87
CA ALA A 103 21.90 -34.72 16.15
C ALA A 103 21.25 -36.11 16.10
N LEU A 104 20.10 -36.24 15.42
CA LEU A 104 19.43 -37.52 15.23
C LEU A 104 20.25 -38.49 14.37
N THR A 105 20.78 -38.03 13.24
CA THR A 105 21.62 -38.84 12.35
C THR A 105 22.88 -39.32 13.06
N SER A 106 23.51 -38.46 13.87
CA SER A 106 24.66 -38.84 14.70
C SER A 106 24.30 -39.82 15.80
N ALA A 107 23.20 -39.61 16.53
CA ALA A 107 22.75 -40.51 17.59
C ALA A 107 22.39 -41.91 17.06
N LEU A 108 21.89 -41.99 15.82
CA LEU A 108 21.59 -43.25 15.13
C LEU A 108 22.84 -43.92 14.52
N GLY A 109 24.01 -43.28 14.56
CA GLY A 109 25.25 -43.80 13.98
C GLY A 109 25.23 -43.89 12.45
N ILE A 110 24.36 -43.12 11.80
CA ILE A 110 24.28 -43.01 10.34
C ILE A 110 25.39 -42.09 9.82
N LEU A 111 25.85 -41.14 10.67
CA LEU A 111 26.97 -40.24 10.42
C LEU A 111 28.23 -40.71 11.14
#